data_AF-A0A7W9BN44-F1
#
_entry.id   AF-A0A7W9BN44-F1
#
_cell.length_a   1.000
_cell.length_b   1.000
_cell.length_c   1.000
_cell.angle_alpha   90.00
_cell.angle_beta   90.00
_cell.angle_gamma   90.00
#
_symmetry.space_group_name_H-M   'P 1'
#
loop_
_entity.id
_entity.type
_entity.pdbx_description
1 polymer ?
#
loop_
_entity_poly.entity_id
_entity_poly.type
_entity_poly.pdbx_seq_one_letter_code
_entity_poly.pdbx_strand_id
1 'polypeptide(L)'
;MTDRDQIELDNLLAQTALMKPVVPQDLMARVMIDAEQVQPHLNDVTKRSIWSSVLDIIGGWPGVGGLALAGVAGLWIGVAPPVGLESMATTVLGSTQTVDLFGGDMLGNFADGLDG
;
A
#
# COMPACT_ATOMS: atom_id res chain seq x y z
N MET A 1 9.55 -24.39 17.12
CA MET A 1 9.86 -23.33 18.11
C MET A 1 8.60 -22.51 18.38
N THR A 2 7.86 -22.10 17.35
CA THR A 2 6.61 -21.32 17.43
C THR A 2 5.49 -21.90 18.31
N ASP A 3 5.27 -23.23 18.34
CA ASP A 3 4.20 -23.82 19.17
C ASP A 3 4.42 -23.63 20.67
N ARG A 4 5.67 -23.69 21.13
CA ARG A 4 6.01 -23.50 22.54
C ARG A 4 5.73 -22.06 22.97
N ASP A 5 6.06 -21.12 22.09
CA ASP A 5 5.87 -19.69 22.32
C ASP A 5 4.36 -19.33 22.35
N GLN A 6 3.55 -19.98 21.51
CA GLN A 6 2.08 -19.82 21.53
C GLN A 6 1.47 -20.37 22.82
N ILE A 7 1.88 -21.57 23.26
CA ILE A 7 1.40 -22.18 24.51
C ILE A 7 1.81 -21.33 25.73
N GLU A 8 3.02 -20.77 25.72
CA GLU A 8 3.49 -19.88 26.78
C GLU A 8 2.67 -18.58 26.82
N LEU A 9 2.38 -17.99 25.67
CA LEU A 9 1.54 -16.80 25.55
C LEU A 9 0.11 -17.07 26.04
N ASP A 10 -0.49 -18.18 25.61
CA ASP A 10 -1.84 -18.58 26.04
C ASP A 10 -1.90 -18.79 27.56
N ASN A 11 -0.86 -19.38 28.15
CA ASN A 11 -0.78 -19.57 29.60
C ASN A 11 -0.63 -18.25 30.35
N LEU A 12 0.17 -17.30 29.83
CA LEU A 12 0.27 -15.95 30.41
C LEU A 12 -1.07 -15.20 30.31
N LEU A 13 -1.75 -15.26 29.16
CA LEU A 13 -3.06 -14.65 28.97
C LEU A 13 -4.10 -15.26 29.91
N ALA A 14 -4.14 -16.58 30.07
CA ALA A 14 -5.03 -17.27 31.00
C ALA A 14 -4.81 -16.83 32.45
N GLN A 15 -3.55 -16.65 32.87
CA GLN A 15 -3.24 -16.14 34.21
C GLN A 15 -3.73 -14.70 34.42
N THR A 16 -3.56 -13.83 33.42
CA THR A 16 -4.05 -12.44 33.51
C THR A 16 -5.58 -12.34 33.48
N ALA A 17 -6.27 -13.22 32.76
CA ALA A 17 -7.72 -13.25 32.69
C ALA A 17 -8.38 -13.59 34.04
N LEU A 18 -7.67 -14.33 34.91
CA LEU A 18 -8.10 -14.60 36.29
C LEU A 18 -8.03 -13.36 37.18
N MET A 19 -7.17 -12.39 36.83
CA MET A 19 -7.16 -11.09 37.46
C MET A 19 -8.28 -10.27 36.82
N LYS A 20 -9.39 -10.09 37.53
CA LYS A 20 -10.48 -9.22 37.09
C LYS A 20 -10.30 -7.85 37.75
N PRO A 21 -9.51 -6.92 37.17
CA PRO A 21 -9.30 -5.61 37.76
C PRO A 21 -10.63 -4.85 37.84
N VAL A 22 -10.87 -4.21 38.98
CA VAL A 22 -12.04 -3.34 39.16
C VAL A 22 -11.79 -2.06 38.37
N VAL A 23 -12.61 -1.84 37.35
CA VAL A 23 -12.55 -0.63 36.52
C VAL A 23 -13.22 0.53 37.27
N PRO A 24 -12.55 1.69 37.43
CA PRO A 24 -13.18 2.87 38.03
C PRO A 24 -14.37 3.36 37.20
N GLN A 25 -15.47 3.74 37.86
CA GLN A 25 -16.68 4.21 37.17
C GLN A 25 -16.43 5.45 36.30
N ASP A 26 -15.54 6.36 36.73
CA ASP A 26 -15.18 7.55 35.95
C ASP A 26 -14.50 7.19 34.62
N LEU A 27 -13.64 6.18 34.61
CA LEU A 27 -13.04 5.70 33.37
C LEU A 27 -14.08 5.06 32.46
N MET A 28 -14.98 4.26 33.01
CA MET A 28 -16.04 3.64 32.22
C MET A 28 -16.96 4.69 31.59
N ALA A 29 -17.30 5.75 32.33
CA ALA A 29 -18.09 6.86 31.81
C ALA A 29 -17.37 7.58 30.66
N ARG A 30 -16.07 7.86 30.81
CA ARG A 30 -15.26 8.48 29.74
C ARG A 30 -15.15 7.59 28.50
N VAL A 31 -14.95 6.29 28.69
CA VAL A 31 -14.89 5.31 27.58
C VAL A 31 -16.21 5.29 26.81
N MET A 32 -17.35 5.35 27.51
CA MET A 32 -18.65 5.40 26.83
C MET A 32 -18.84 6.68 26.02
N ILE A 33 -18.43 7.83 26.56
CA ILE A 33 -18.46 9.11 25.84
C ILE A 33 -17.56 9.07 24.60
N ASP A 34 -16.35 8.52 24.72
CA ASP A 34 -15.41 8.39 23.60
C ASP A 34 -15.94 7.41 22.54
N ALA A 35 -16.52 6.29 22.97
CA ALA A 35 -17.16 5.31 22.09
C ALA A 35 -18.29 5.93 21.27
N GLU A 36 -19.12 6.80 21.85
CA GLU A 36 -20.17 7.52 21.12
C GLU A 36 -19.61 8.44 20.03
N GLN A 37 -18.41 9.01 20.22
CA GLN A 37 -17.77 9.86 19.21
C GLN A 37 -17.22 9.06 18.03
N VAL A 38 -16.70 7.86 18.27
CA VAL A 38 -16.10 7.01 17.23
C VAL A 38 -17.08 6.00 16.63
N GLN A 39 -18.24 5.80 17.26
CA GLN A 39 -19.25 4.88 16.74
C GLN A 39 -19.74 5.39 15.38
N PRO A 40 -19.62 4.57 14.32
CA PRO A 40 -20.13 4.94 13.02
C PRO A 40 -21.65 5.07 13.14
N HIS A 41 -22.15 6.28 12.87
CA HIS A 41 -23.57 6.54 12.86
C HIS A 41 -24.17 5.80 11.66
N LEU A 42 -24.83 4.67 11.90
CA LEU A 42 -25.47 3.83 10.87
C LEU A 42 -26.61 4.55 10.11
N ASN A 43 -26.99 5.75 10.55
CA ASN A 43 -28.18 6.46 10.09
C ASN A 43 -27.93 7.46 8.96
N ASP A 44 -26.69 7.77 8.60
CA ASP A 44 -26.42 8.67 7.48
C ASP A 44 -26.17 7.88 6.20
N VAL A 45 -27.25 7.31 5.65
CA VAL A 45 -27.24 6.81 4.26
C VAL A 45 -27.42 8.01 3.32
N THR A 46 -26.56 9.02 3.45
CA THR A 46 -26.31 9.94 2.35
C THR A 46 -25.73 9.12 1.21
N LYS A 47 -26.17 9.37 -0.03
CA LYS A 47 -25.83 8.55 -1.21
C LYS A 47 -24.32 8.28 -1.23
N ARG A 48 -23.93 7.07 -0.80
CA ARG A 48 -22.54 6.69 -0.60
C ARG A 48 -21.84 6.87 -1.94
N SER A 49 -20.95 7.86 -2.03
CA SER A 49 -20.16 8.07 -3.24
C SER A 49 -19.41 6.78 -3.53
N ILE A 50 -19.41 6.34 -4.78
CA ILE A 50 -18.74 5.10 -5.22
C ILE A 50 -17.28 5.07 -4.74
N TRP A 51 -16.64 6.24 -4.73
CA TRP A 51 -15.30 6.46 -4.18
C TRP A 51 -15.20 6.18 -2.68
N SER A 52 -16.18 6.62 -1.90
CA SER A 52 -16.23 6.34 -0.46
C SER A 52 -16.48 4.86 -0.15
N SER A 53 -17.13 4.11 -1.05
CA SER A 53 -17.27 2.66 -0.93
C SER A 53 -15.96 1.93 -1.25
N VAL A 54 -15.22 2.40 -2.27
CA VAL A 54 -13.87 1.87 -2.57
C VAL A 54 -12.93 2.10 -1.39
N LEU A 55 -12.97 3.29 -0.78
CA LEU A 55 -12.16 3.59 0.41
C LEU A 55 -12.52 2.70 1.60
N ASP A 56 -13.80 2.41 1.84
CA ASP A 56 -14.22 1.47 2.88
C ASP A 56 -13.73 0.04 2.62
N ILE A 57 -13.76 -0.43 1.37
CA ILE A 57 -13.26 -1.76 0.99
C ILE A 57 -11.75 -1.88 1.25
N ILE A 58 -11.00 -0.79 1.10
CA ILE A 58 -9.54 -0.76 1.31
C ILE A 58 -9.20 -0.59 2.81
N GLY A 59 -10.20 -0.40 3.69
CA GLY A 59 -10.03 -0.28 5.14
C GLY A 59 -10.11 1.15 5.67
N GLY A 60 -10.68 2.07 4.91
CA GLY A 60 -10.87 3.47 5.27
C GLY A 60 -9.57 4.28 5.24
N TRP A 61 -9.48 5.29 6.11
CA TRP A 61 -8.28 6.13 6.30
C TRP A 61 -6.96 5.34 6.48
N PRO A 62 -6.90 4.26 7.30
CA PRO A 62 -5.70 3.41 7.40
C PRO A 62 -5.28 2.81 6.05
N GLY A 63 -6.25 2.36 5.25
CA GLY A 63 -6.01 1.82 3.92
C GLY A 63 -5.42 2.86 2.95
N VAL A 64 -5.94 4.09 3.00
CA VAL A 64 -5.41 5.22 2.21
C VAL A 64 -3.97 5.56 2.61
N GLY A 65 -3.68 5.56 3.91
CA GLY A 65 -2.32 5.79 4.42
C GLY A 65 -1.33 4.75 3.91
N GLY A 66 -1.72 3.48 3.89
CA GLY A 66 -0.91 2.40 3.32
C GLY A 66 -0.68 2.56 1.82
N LEU A 67 -1.72 2.91 1.06
CA LEU A 67 -1.64 3.12 -0.39
C LEU A 67 -0.77 4.33 -0.76
N ALA A 68 -0.86 5.41 0.02
CA ALA A 68 0.00 6.58 -0.13
C ALA A 68 1.48 6.23 0.13
N LEU A 69 1.78 5.49 1.21
CA LEU A 69 3.15 5.04 1.49
C LEU A 69 3.68 4.06 0.44
N ALA A 70 2.84 3.15 -0.07
CA ALA A 70 3.20 2.28 -1.18
C ALA A 70 3.52 3.08 -2.45
N GLY A 71 2.76 4.15 -2.72
CA GLY A 71 3.03 5.06 -3.82
C GLY A 71 4.34 5.84 -3.65
N VAL A 72 4.59 6.39 -2.46
CA VAL A 72 5.86 7.08 -2.15
C VAL A 72 7.05 6.12 -2.23
N ALA A 73 6.91 4.90 -1.74
CA ALA A 73 7.93 3.86 -1.85
C ALA A 73 8.20 3.47 -3.31
N GLY A 74 7.15 3.33 -4.13
CA GLY A 74 7.27 3.09 -5.56
C GLY A 74 7.97 4.23 -6.29
N LEU A 75 7.61 5.48 -5.97
CA LEU A 75 8.27 6.67 -6.51
C LEU A 75 9.75 6.73 -6.13
N TRP A 76 10.08 6.45 -4.87
CA TRP A 76 11.45 6.42 -4.37
C TRP A 76 12.30 5.38 -5.12
N ILE A 77 11.78 4.16 -5.29
CA ILE A 77 12.46 3.09 -6.04
C ILE A 77 12.60 3.45 -7.53
N GLY A 78 11.63 4.15 -8.13
CA GLY A 78 11.70 4.58 -9.52
C GLY A 78 12.75 5.68 -9.76
N VAL A 79 12.89 6.63 -8.82
CA VAL A 79 13.84 7.76 -8.94
C VAL A 79 15.29 7.31 -8.67
N ALA A 80 15.49 6.35 -7.78
CA ALA A 80 16.80 5.79 -7.46
C ALA A 80 16.80 4.27 -7.70
N PRO A 81 16.96 3.82 -8.96
CA PRO A 81 17.06 2.40 -9.25
C PRO A 81 18.28 1.83 -8.50
N PRO A 82 18.11 0.87 -7.58
CA PRO A 82 19.24 0.23 -6.94
C PRO A 82 20.05 -0.54 -8.01
N VAL A 83 21.38 -0.61 -7.85
CA VAL A 83 22.35 -1.17 -8.81
C VAL A 83 22.08 -2.61 -9.29
N GLY A 84 21.12 -3.32 -8.69
CA GLY A 84 20.66 -4.65 -9.11
C GLY A 84 19.41 -4.67 -10.00
N LEU A 85 18.64 -3.57 -10.08
CA LEU A 85 17.38 -3.52 -10.81
C LEU A 85 17.59 -3.43 -12.33
N GLU A 86 18.65 -2.76 -12.79
CA GLU A 86 19.02 -2.75 -14.21
C GLU A 86 19.33 -4.15 -14.73
N SER A 87 20.09 -4.96 -13.98
CA SER A 87 20.43 -6.34 -14.37
C SER A 87 19.19 -7.24 -14.49
N MET A 88 18.25 -7.11 -13.55
CA MET A 88 16.97 -7.81 -13.58
C MET A 88 16.08 -7.32 -14.73
N ALA A 89 16.00 -6.01 -14.96
CA ALA A 89 15.25 -5.41 -16.06
C ALA A 89 15.81 -5.85 -17.42
N THR A 90 17.13 -5.89 -17.60
CA THR A 90 17.76 -6.41 -18.82
C THR A 90 17.49 -7.90 -19.04
N THR A 91 17.33 -8.67 -17.97
CA THR A 91 17.03 -10.11 -18.04
C THR A 91 15.56 -10.38 -18.37
N VAL A 92 14.63 -9.56 -17.86
CA VAL A 92 13.19 -9.76 -18.02
C VAL A 92 12.63 -9.05 -19.26
N LEU A 93 13.05 -7.81 -19.52
CA LEU A 93 12.57 -7.01 -20.67
C LEU A 93 13.46 -7.15 -21.91
N GLY A 94 14.64 -7.78 -21.80
CA GLY A 94 15.63 -7.84 -22.86
C GLY A 94 16.43 -6.53 -23.00
N SER A 95 17.49 -6.56 -23.82
CA SER A 95 18.31 -5.37 -24.09
C SER A 95 17.46 -4.29 -24.77
N THR A 96 17.36 -3.10 -24.16
CA THR A 96 16.73 -1.93 -24.80
C THR A 96 17.63 -1.47 -25.94
N GLN A 97 17.34 -1.94 -27.15
CA GLN A 97 17.95 -1.37 -28.35
C GLN A 97 17.12 -0.14 -28.75
N THR A 98 17.70 1.04 -28.57
CA THR A 98 17.15 2.28 -29.12
C THR A 98 17.27 2.20 -30.63
N VAL A 99 16.19 1.78 -31.31
CA VAL A 99 16.10 1.87 -32.76
C VAL A 99 15.73 3.31 -33.10
N ASP A 100 16.67 4.03 -33.67
CA ASP A 100 16.41 5.37 -34.18
C ASP A 100 15.57 5.26 -35.46
N LEU A 101 14.25 5.44 -35.30
CA LEU A 101 13.28 5.32 -36.40
C LEU A 101 13.35 6.50 -37.39
N PHE A 102 14.19 7.50 -37.12
CA PHE A 102 14.39 8.67 -37.99
C PHE A 102 15.88 8.97 -38.23
N GLY A 103 16.78 8.12 -37.73
CA GLY A 103 18.22 8.31 -37.85
C GLY A 103 18.72 8.10 -39.27
N GLY A 104 19.72 8.92 -39.64
CA GLY A 104 20.64 8.87 -40.80
C GLY A 104 20.30 7.99 -42.01
N ASP A 105 20.15 6.69 -41.80
CA ASP A 105 19.93 5.67 -42.84
C ASP A 105 18.68 5.91 -43.68
N MET A 106 17.60 6.42 -43.09
CA MET A 106 16.36 6.67 -43.86
C MET A 106 16.51 7.90 -44.75
N LEU A 107 17.02 9.00 -44.20
CA LEU A 107 17.32 10.24 -44.93
C LEU A 107 18.38 10.02 -46.02
N GLY A 108 19.36 9.16 -45.78
CA GLY A 108 20.35 8.74 -46.77
C GLY A 108 19.72 7.99 -47.94
N ASN A 109 18.84 7.02 -47.68
CA ASN A 109 18.15 6.27 -48.73
C ASN A 109 17.16 7.13 -49.55
N PHE A 110 16.48 8.09 -48.92
CA PHE A 110 15.61 9.02 -49.63
C PHE A 110 16.40 10.02 -50.49
N ALA A 111 17.60 10.42 -50.05
CA ALA A 111 18.48 11.30 -50.82
C ALA A 111 19.12 10.55 -52.00
N ASP A 112 19.57 9.30 -51.80
CA ASP A 112 20.15 8.44 -52.85
C ASP A 112 19.11 8.04 -53.93
N GLY A 113 17.82 8.02 -53.57
CA GLY A 113 16.73 7.78 -54.52
C GLY A 113 16.33 8.98 -55.39
N LEU A 114 16.88 10.18 -55.15
CA LEU A 114 16.60 11.39 -55.94
C LEU A 114 17.67 11.70 -56.99
N ASP A 115 18.81 11.01 -56.93
CA ASP A 115 19.94 11.14 -57.87
C ASP A 115 19.99 10.00 -58.93
N GLY A 116 18.88 9.25 -59.10
CA GLY A 116 18.70 8.19 -60.11
C GLY A 116 17.78 8.58 -61.27
#